data_AF-A0A7J4JHK4-F1
#
_entry.id   AF-A0A7J4JHK4-F1
#
_cell.length_a   1.000
_cell.length_b   1.000
_cell.length_c   1.000
_cell.angle_alpha   90.00
_cell.angle_beta   90.00
_cell.angle_gamma   90.00
#
_symmetry.space_group_name_H-M   'P 1'
#
loop_
_entity.id
_entity.type
_entity.pdbx_description
1 polymer ?
#
loop_
_entity_poly.entity_id
_entity_poly.type
_entity_poly.pdbx_seq_one_letter_code
_entity_poly.pdbx_strand_id
1 'polypeptide(L)' 'MLRSAYLDMYDVALLASGDADFVPAAELVQTLKKEVVNVHFYAGSSSELRTTCNAHKLVQVDATGNCYFR' A
#
# COMPACT_ATOMS: atom_id res chain seq x y z
N MET A 1 0.16 1.80 10.87
CA MET A 1 -0.70 2.58 9.95
C MET A 1 -1.88 3.20 10.71
N LEU A 2 -2.91 2.43 11.11
CA LEU A 2 -4.18 2.97 11.66
C LEU A 2 -4.03 3.97 12.82
N ARG A 3 -3.34 3.59 13.91
CA ARG A 3 -3.15 4.49 15.07
C ARG A 3 -2.51 5.82 14.66
N SER A 4 -1.48 5.76 13.82
CA SER A 4 -0.78 6.95 13.31
C SER A 4 -1.66 7.79 12.39
N ALA A 5 -2.61 7.17 11.67
CA ALA A 5 -3.62 7.88 10.88
C ALA A 5 -4.55 8.70 11.78
N TYR A 6 -5.06 8.08 12.84
CA TYR A 6 -5.94 8.72 13.82
C TYR A 6 -5.25 9.86 14.59
N LEU A 7 -3.96 9.70 14.87
CA LEU A 7 -3.14 10.73 15.53
C LEU A 7 -2.58 11.76 14.55
N ASP A 8 -3.03 11.74 13.29
CA ASP A 8 -2.64 12.70 12.25
C ASP A 8 -1.11 12.80 12.03
N MET A 9 -0.39 11.69 12.21
CA MET A 9 1.08 11.67 12.18
C MET A 9 1.69 11.59 10.78
N TYR A 10 0.87 11.43 9.74
CA TYR A 10 1.31 11.34 8.35
C TYR A 10 0.19 11.81 7.42
N ASP A 11 0.54 12.24 6.22
CA ASP A 11 -0.41 12.59 5.16
C ASP A 11 -0.64 11.43 4.19
N VAL A 12 0.42 10.67 3.93
CA VAL A 12 0.43 9.56 2.98
C VAL A 12 0.98 8.30 3.65
N ALA A 13 0.27 7.18 3.51
CA ALA A 13 0.73 5.85 3.92
C ALA A 13 1.25 5.07 2.70
N LEU A 14 2.45 4.51 2.82
CA LEU A 14 2.95 3.49 1.90
C LEU A 14 2.65 2.11 2.50
N LEU A 15 1.74 1.37 1.89
CA LEU A 15 1.36 0.02 2.31
C LEU A 15 2.12 -1.01 1.47
N ALA A 16 3.24 -1.51 2.00
CA ALA A 16 4.03 -2.57 1.38
C ALA A 16 3.42 -3.95 1.69
N SER A 17 2.48 -4.40 0.85
CA SER A 17 1.85 -5.71 0.98
C SER A 17 1.15 -6.13 -0.32
N GLY A 18 1.11 -7.45 -0.57
CA GLY A 18 0.27 -8.04 -1.62
C GLY A 18 -1.05 -8.65 -1.08
N ASP A 19 -1.25 -8.65 0.23
CA ASP A 19 -2.32 -9.40 0.90
C ASP A 19 -3.65 -8.62 0.94
N ALA A 20 -4.72 -9.26 0.46
CA ALA A 20 -6.06 -8.67 0.39
C ALA A 20 -6.64 -8.33 1.77
N ASP A 21 -6.17 -8.98 2.84
CA ASP A 21 -6.67 -8.75 4.21
C ASP A 21 -6.42 -7.32 4.70
N PHE A 22 -5.57 -6.54 4.02
CA PHE A 22 -5.35 -5.12 4.32
C PHE A 22 -6.35 -4.16 3.66
N VAL A 23 -7.27 -4.64 2.81
CA VAL A 23 -8.30 -3.80 2.17
C VAL A 23 -9.09 -2.98 3.21
N PRO A 24 -9.64 -3.57 4.30
CA PRO A 24 -10.40 -2.80 5.29
C PRO A 24 -9.53 -1.75 6.00
N ALA A 25 -8.24 -2.03 6.18
CA ALA A 25 -7.32 -1.08 6.79
C ALA A 25 -7.01 0.10 5.87
N ALA A 26 -6.87 -0.14 4.56
CA ALA A 26 -6.68 0.91 3.56
C ALA A 26 -7.91 1.83 3.48
N GLU A 27 -9.12 1.24 3.41
CA GLU A 27 -10.37 2.00 3.39
C GLU A 27 -10.51 2.87 4.65
N LEU A 28 -10.26 2.32 5.83
CA LEU A 28 -10.35 3.08 7.08
C LEU A 28 -9.43 4.30 7.08
N VAL A 29 -8.19 4.15 6.61
CA VAL A 29 -7.24 5.27 6.49
C VAL A 29 -7.73 6.32 5.49
N GLN A 30 -8.30 5.90 4.37
CA GLN A 30 -8.89 6.82 3.39
C GLN A 30 -10.10 7.57 3.95
N THR A 31 -10.92 6.97 4.82
CA THR A 31 -12.01 7.70 5.49
C THR A 31 -11.52 8.83 6.39
N LEU A 32 -10.27 8.73 6.88
CA LEU A 32 -9.58 9.78 7.62
C LEU A 32 -8.93 10.83 6.69
N LYS A 33 -9.27 10.81 5.39
CA LYS A 33 -8.75 11.70 4.34
C LYS A 33 -7.23 11.60 4.14
N LYS A 34 -6.65 10.44 4.45
CA LYS A 34 -5.24 10.15 4.20
C LYS A 34 -5.08 9.37 2.90
N GLU A 35 -4.02 9.64 2.16
CA GLU A 35 -3.72 8.88 0.94
C GLU A 35 -3.04 7.56 1.28
N VAL A 36 -3.39 6.50 0.56
CA VAL A 36 -2.78 5.18 0.68
C VAL A 36 -2.20 4.78 -0.67
N VAL A 37 -0.91 4.53 -0.72
CA VAL A 37 -0.20 4.00 -1.89
C VAL A 37 0.17 2.56 -1.60
N ASN A 38 -0.36 1.63 -2.39
CA ASN A 38 0.02 0.22 -2.29
C ASN A 38 1.38 -0.01 -2.96
N VAL A 39 2.31 -0.62 -2.26
CA VAL A 39 3.60 -1.03 -2.78
C VAL A 39 3.61 -2.56 -2.82
N HIS A 40 3.73 -3.15 -4.00
CA HIS A 40 3.55 -4.60 -4.14
C HIS A 40 4.48 -5.21 -5.18
N PHE A 41 4.72 -6.51 -5.08
CA PHE A 41 5.32 -7.31 -6.16
C PHE A 41 4.24 -7.78 -7.14
N TYR A 42 4.61 -8.12 -8.37
CA TYR A 42 3.62 -8.54 -9.37
C TYR A 42 2.99 -9.90 -9.01
N ALA A 43 3.81 -10.85 -8.56
CA ALA A 43 3.35 -12.16 -8.14
C ALA A 43 2.70 -12.08 -6.76
N GLY A 44 1.50 -12.64 -6.62
CA GLY A 44 0.81 -12.74 -5.33
C GLY A 44 0.19 -11.45 -4.81
N SER A 45 0.16 -10.36 -5.58
CA SER A 45 -0.57 -9.16 -5.16
C SER A 45 -2.05 -9.25 -5.50
N SER A 46 -2.90 -9.01 -4.51
CA SER A 46 -4.34 -8.87 -4.69
C SER A 46 -4.67 -7.72 -5.65
N SER A 47 -5.48 -8.01 -6.67
CA SER A 47 -6.05 -6.97 -7.53
C SER A 47 -6.95 -6.01 -6.75
N GLU A 48 -7.69 -6.54 -5.78
CA GLU A 48 -8.61 -5.78 -4.94
C GLU A 48 -7.87 -4.70 -4.15
N LEU A 49 -6.80 -5.07 -3.44
CA LEU A 49 -6.00 -4.12 -2.66
C LEU A 49 -5.42 -3.00 -3.53
N ARG A 50 -4.96 -3.34 -4.75
CA ARG A 50 -4.41 -2.36 -5.70
C ARG A 50 -5.47 -1.37 -6.19
N THR A 51 -6.71 -1.82 -6.36
CA THR A 51 -7.83 -0.97 -6.79
C THR A 51 -8.43 -0.14 -5.67
N THR A 52 -8.37 -0.63 -4.43
CA THR A 52 -8.85 0.11 -3.25
C THR A 52 -7.92 1.28 -2.91
N CYS A 53 -6.60 1.09 -3.01
CA CYS A 53 -5.64 2.16 -2.71
C CYS A 53 -5.68 3.30 -3.75
N ASN A 54 -5.30 4.51 -3.34
CA ASN A 54 -5.31 5.69 -4.21
C ASN A 54 -4.36 5.55 -5.40
N ALA A 55 -3.23 4.89 -5.17
CA ALA A 55 -2.26 4.53 -6.20
C ALA A 55 -1.57 3.22 -5.84
N HIS A 56 -0.89 2.62 -6.81
CA HIS A 56 -0.01 1.48 -6.56
C HIS A 56 1.33 1.64 -7.26
N LYS A 57 2.37 1.05 -6.67
CA LYS A 57 3.73 0.98 -7.20
C LYS A 57 4.20 -0.46 -7.22
N LEU A 58 4.65 -0.89 -8.40
CA LEU A 58 5.21 -2.21 -8.59
C LEU A 58 6.69 -2.19 -8.16
N VAL A 59 7.04 -3.11 -7.27
CA VAL A 59 8.42 -3.40 -6.93
C VAL A 59 8.94 -4.48 -7.87
N GLN A 60 10.07 -4.20 -8.50
CA GLN A 60 10.85 -5.18 -9.26
C GLN A 60 12.12 -5.53 -8.50
N VAL A 61 12.59 -6.75 -8.70
CA VAL A 61 13.82 -7.27 -8.12
C VAL A 61 14.79 -7.54 -9.25
N ASP A 62 15.99 -6.97 -9.19
CA ASP A 62 17.04 -7.26 -10.16
C ASP A 62 17.70 -8.62 -9.90
N ALA A 63 18.60 -9.04 -10.78
CA ALA A 63 19.33 -10.32 -10.65
C ALA A 63 20.21 -10.40 -9.39
N THR A 64 20.55 -9.25 -8.78
CA THR A 64 21.35 -9.16 -7.55
C THR A 64 20.50 -9.06 -6.28
N GLY A 65 19.17 -9.05 -6.41
CA GLY A 65 18.24 -8.97 -5.29
C GLY A 65 17.87 -7.55 -4.86
N ASN A 66 18.31 -6.50 -5.57
CA ASN A 66 17.92 -5.14 -5.22
C ASN A 66 16.49 -4.87 -5.66
N CYS A 67 15.75 -4.20 -4.77
CA CYS A 67 14.38 -3.78 -5.03
C CYS A 67 14.34 -2.35 -5.57
N TYR A 68 13.61 -2.13 -6.65
CA TYR A 68 13.37 -0.80 -7.20
C TYR A 68 11.92 -0.63 -7.64
N PHE A 69 11.43 0.62 -7.59
CA PHE A 69 10.08 0.95 -8.03
C PHE A 69 10.06 1.14 -9.54
N ARG A 70 8.99 0.63 -10.16
CA ARG A 70 8.64 0.91 -11.55
C ARG A 70 7.51 1.93 -11.64
#